data_AF-A0A1H1RYJ0-F1
#
_entry.id   AF-A0A1H1RYJ0-F1
#
_cell.length_a   1.000
_cell.length_b   1.000
_cell.length_c   1.000
_cell.angle_alpha   90.00
_cell.angle_beta   90.00
_cell.angle_gamma   90.00
#
_symmetry.space_group_name_H-M   'P 1'
#
loop_
_entity.id
_entity.type
_entity.pdbx_description
1 polymer ?
#
loop_
_entity_poly.entity_id
_entity_poly.type
_entity_poly.pdbx_seq_one_letter_code
_entity_poly.pdbx_strand_id
1 'polypeptide(L)'
;MRHTLFSAVRTTLISGLLALSLPALANTNELYVASGLQTHQAHFQQALKKAQQRYAAQLPAAVADNLMRQTSERFEPDRMHARAAATLQVNLNDSELDQALSFYRSDLGQRVVAAETRATSPAEVSAMQNGVPLMQASAERKAVIDRLASQLPALDLGEEVSMALASMATQSANQMLGGLFQIPDGLATQQRGALRAQMEPNLPQTLLYVYRDLDDNQLKSYAEWSESESGRAFFKAANAAAHDALNP
;
A
#
# COMPACT_ATOMS: atom_id res chain seq x y z
N MET A 1 19.33 -55.21 30.99
CA MET A 1 18.42 -54.90 29.87
C MET A 1 18.11 -53.41 29.92
N ARG A 2 18.39 -52.70 28.84
CA ARG A 2 18.54 -51.23 28.76
C ARG A 2 17.40 -50.66 27.89
N HIS A 3 16.86 -49.52 28.34
CA HIS A 3 16.20 -48.45 27.57
C HIS A 3 14.77 -48.63 27.04
N THR A 4 13.82 -47.99 27.74
CA THR A 4 12.59 -47.39 27.17
C THR A 4 12.31 -46.02 27.80
N LEU A 5 13.13 -45.02 27.46
CA LEU A 5 12.89 -43.60 27.77
C LEU A 5 13.14 -42.75 26.52
N PHE A 6 12.45 -43.03 25.42
CA PHE A 6 12.53 -42.20 24.20
C PHE A 6 11.22 -42.28 23.39
N SER A 7 10.13 -41.72 23.92
CA SER A 7 8.98 -41.38 23.06
C SER A 7 8.20 -40.12 23.47
N ALA A 8 8.53 -39.46 24.58
CA ALA A 8 7.83 -38.25 25.02
C ALA A 8 8.43 -36.92 24.54
N VAL A 9 9.52 -36.92 23.74
CA VAL A 9 10.27 -35.69 23.39
C VAL A 9 9.92 -35.13 22.00
N ARG A 10 9.12 -35.83 21.18
CA ARG A 10 8.85 -35.39 19.79
C ARG A 10 7.60 -34.52 19.59
N THR A 11 6.68 -34.46 20.54
CA THR A 11 5.45 -33.64 20.42
C THR A 11 5.59 -32.21 20.98
N THR A 12 6.67 -31.93 21.73
CA THR A 12 6.90 -30.62 22.36
C THR A 12 7.57 -29.61 21.41
N LEU A 13 8.20 -30.08 20.33
CA LEU A 13 8.94 -29.21 19.39
C LEU A 13 8.05 -28.48 18.38
N ILE A 14 6.86 -29.00 18.06
CA ILE A 14 5.92 -28.35 17.13
C ILE A 14 5.15 -27.21 17.84
N SER A 15 4.91 -27.33 19.15
CA SER A 15 4.22 -26.28 19.92
C SER A 15 5.09 -25.04 20.18
N GLY A 16 6.43 -25.19 20.22
CA GLY A 16 7.36 -24.07 20.41
C GLY A 16 7.49 -23.15 19.20
N LEU A 17 7.39 -23.68 17.97
CA LEU A 17 7.47 -22.88 16.73
C LEU A 17 6.19 -22.07 16.46
N LEU A 18 5.02 -22.57 16.85
CA LEU A 18 3.74 -21.85 16.75
C LEU A 18 3.68 -20.66 17.72
N ALA A 19 4.31 -20.74 18.89
CA ALA A 19 4.32 -19.66 19.88
C ALA A 19 5.24 -18.49 19.50
N LEU A 20 6.25 -18.72 18.66
CA LEU A 20 7.17 -17.68 18.17
C LEU A 20 6.60 -16.89 16.99
N SER A 21 5.76 -17.52 16.15
CA SER A 21 5.16 -16.84 14.98
C SER A 21 3.93 -16.01 15.32
N LEU A 22 3.16 -16.37 16.34
CA LEU A 22 1.98 -15.63 16.81
C LEU A 22 2.27 -14.17 17.22
N PRO A 23 3.29 -13.85 18.04
CA PRO A 23 3.59 -12.46 18.40
C PRO A 23 4.08 -11.65 17.21
N ALA A 24 4.90 -12.22 16.34
CA ALA A 24 5.35 -11.56 15.12
C ALA A 24 4.16 -11.21 14.20
N LEU A 25 3.24 -12.16 13.99
CA LEU A 25 2.01 -11.93 13.22
C LEU A 25 1.10 -10.88 13.85
N ALA A 26 0.98 -10.87 15.19
CA ALA A 26 0.19 -9.87 15.91
C ALA A 26 0.78 -8.46 15.75
N ASN A 27 2.10 -8.32 15.88
CA ASN A 27 2.80 -7.05 15.71
C ASN A 27 2.73 -6.55 14.27
N THR A 28 2.83 -7.44 13.28
CA THR A 28 2.68 -7.05 11.86
C THR A 28 1.25 -6.62 11.54
N ASN A 29 0.25 -7.34 12.05
CA ASN A 29 -1.15 -6.93 11.89
C ASN A 29 -1.42 -5.58 12.56
N GLU A 30 -0.83 -5.35 13.75
CA GLU A 30 -0.92 -4.06 14.40
C GLU A 30 -0.25 -2.96 13.58
N LEU A 31 0.96 -3.21 13.03
CA LEU A 31 1.65 -2.22 12.20
C LEU A 31 0.82 -1.87 10.96
N TYR A 32 0.18 -2.86 10.35
CA TYR A 32 -0.70 -2.65 9.20
C TYR A 32 -1.89 -1.72 9.53
N VAL A 33 -2.45 -1.84 10.72
CA VAL A 33 -3.51 -0.94 11.20
C VAL A 33 -2.95 0.43 11.57
N ALA A 34 -1.89 0.47 12.38
CA ALA A 34 -1.30 1.68 12.94
C ALA A 34 -0.72 2.61 11.86
N SER A 35 -0.15 2.05 10.79
CA SER A 35 0.36 2.81 9.64
C SER A 35 -0.72 3.30 8.67
N GLY A 36 -1.99 2.94 8.88
CA GLY A 36 -3.10 3.34 8.01
C GLY A 36 -3.25 2.51 6.74
N LEU A 37 -2.44 1.46 6.51
CA LEU A 37 -2.55 0.59 5.33
C LEU A 37 -3.94 -0.04 5.20
N GLN A 38 -4.57 -0.42 6.32
CA GLN A 38 -5.96 -0.93 6.31
C GLN A 38 -6.95 0.11 5.76
N THR A 39 -6.81 1.36 6.16
CA THR A 39 -7.66 2.46 5.69
C THR A 39 -7.44 2.74 4.22
N HIS A 40 -6.18 2.73 3.76
CA HIS A 40 -5.84 2.85 2.33
C HIS A 40 -6.46 1.71 1.51
N GLN A 41 -6.40 0.47 2.00
CA GLN A 41 -7.06 -0.66 1.36
C GLN A 41 -8.57 -0.45 1.26
N ALA A 42 -9.23 0.02 2.33
CA ALA A 42 -10.66 0.31 2.32
C ALA A 42 -11.01 1.40 1.31
N HIS A 43 -10.22 2.47 1.21
CA HIS A 43 -10.40 3.52 0.20
C HIS A 43 -10.21 2.99 -1.22
N PHE A 44 -9.20 2.15 -1.45
CA PHE A 44 -8.98 1.47 -2.72
C PHE A 44 -10.20 0.63 -3.13
N GLN A 45 -10.77 -0.16 -2.21
CA GLN A 45 -11.95 -0.97 -2.48
C GLN A 45 -13.18 -0.14 -2.86
N GLN A 46 -13.37 1.00 -2.21
CA GLN A 46 -14.44 1.93 -2.56
C GLN A 46 -14.24 2.54 -3.95
N ALA A 47 -13.01 2.94 -4.28
CA ALA A 47 -12.67 3.45 -5.61
C ALA A 47 -12.86 2.39 -6.69
N LEU A 48 -12.39 1.16 -6.42
CA LEU A 48 -12.54 0.01 -7.29
C LEU A 48 -14.02 -0.30 -7.56
N LYS A 49 -14.86 -0.34 -6.53
CA LYS A 49 -16.30 -0.59 -6.68
C LYS A 49 -16.97 0.48 -7.56
N LYS A 50 -16.62 1.76 -7.37
CA LYS A 50 -17.11 2.85 -8.23
C LYS A 50 -16.65 2.70 -9.68
N ALA A 51 -15.39 2.34 -9.90
CA ALA A 51 -14.84 2.10 -11.22
C ALA A 51 -15.57 0.93 -11.91
N GLN A 52 -15.72 -0.20 -11.22
CA GLN A 52 -16.45 -1.38 -11.70
C GLN A 52 -17.87 -1.03 -12.14
N GLN A 53 -18.63 -0.29 -11.33
CA GLN A 53 -20.00 0.12 -11.66
C GLN A 53 -20.05 0.98 -12.93
N ARG A 54 -19.09 1.90 -13.08
CA ARG A 54 -18.99 2.74 -14.27
C ARG A 54 -18.67 1.93 -15.53
N TYR A 55 -17.72 0.98 -15.45
CA TYR A 55 -17.36 0.13 -16.58
C TYR A 55 -18.46 -0.87 -16.93
N ALA A 56 -19.09 -1.48 -15.93
CA ALA A 56 -20.20 -2.42 -16.12
C ALA A 56 -21.37 -1.78 -16.88
N ALA A 57 -21.66 -0.50 -16.64
CA ALA A 57 -22.70 0.23 -17.37
C ALA A 57 -22.41 0.42 -18.87
N GLN A 58 -21.17 0.21 -19.31
CA GLN A 58 -20.72 0.40 -20.70
C GLN A 58 -20.47 -0.93 -21.44
N LEU A 59 -20.62 -2.06 -20.75
CA LEU A 59 -20.28 -3.39 -21.27
C LEU A 59 -21.52 -4.27 -21.43
N PRO A 60 -21.53 -5.26 -22.35
CA PRO A 60 -22.58 -6.26 -22.41
C PRO A 60 -22.64 -7.06 -21.09
N ALA A 61 -23.85 -7.47 -20.67
CA ALA A 61 -24.09 -8.06 -19.34
C ALA A 61 -23.14 -9.22 -19.00
N ALA A 62 -22.94 -10.17 -19.91
CA ALA A 62 -22.04 -11.31 -19.68
C ALA A 62 -20.57 -10.90 -19.45
N VAL A 63 -20.14 -9.79 -20.04
CA VAL A 63 -18.79 -9.22 -19.88
C VAL A 63 -18.67 -8.53 -18.53
N ALA A 64 -19.68 -7.73 -18.19
CA ALA A 64 -19.76 -7.03 -16.92
C ALA A 64 -19.76 -8.02 -15.73
N ASP A 65 -20.57 -9.08 -15.80
CA ASP A 65 -20.66 -10.09 -14.74
C ASP A 65 -19.34 -10.84 -14.53
N ASN A 66 -18.66 -11.21 -15.62
CA ASN A 66 -17.37 -11.89 -15.53
C ASN A 66 -16.29 -10.97 -14.93
N LEU A 67 -16.20 -9.73 -15.43
CA LEU A 67 -15.29 -8.72 -14.92
C LEU A 67 -15.51 -8.47 -13.42
N MET A 68 -16.76 -8.30 -13.00
CA MET A 68 -17.11 -8.05 -11.60
C MET A 68 -16.71 -9.23 -10.72
N ARG A 69 -16.98 -10.47 -11.13
CA ARG A 69 -16.63 -11.67 -10.38
C ARG A 69 -15.12 -11.81 -10.21
N GLN A 70 -14.36 -11.73 -11.31
CA GLN A 70 -12.88 -11.85 -11.27
C GLN A 70 -12.24 -10.75 -10.43
N THR A 71 -12.75 -9.53 -10.56
CA THR A 71 -12.22 -8.40 -9.81
C THR A 71 -12.50 -8.52 -8.32
N SER A 72 -13.69 -9.00 -7.95
CA SER A 72 -14.05 -9.22 -6.54
C SER A 72 -13.26 -10.37 -5.92
N GLU A 73 -12.98 -11.44 -6.68
CA GLU A 73 -12.16 -12.57 -6.21
C GLU A 73 -10.70 -12.17 -5.97
N ARG A 74 -10.12 -11.35 -6.86
CA ARG A 74 -8.72 -10.88 -6.77
C ARG A 74 -8.50 -9.89 -5.62
N PHE A 75 -9.41 -8.94 -5.47
CA PHE A 75 -9.33 -7.87 -4.48
C PHE A 75 -10.22 -8.13 -3.25
N GLU A 76 -10.42 -9.40 -2.91
CA GLU A 76 -11.13 -9.79 -1.71
C GLU A 76 -10.39 -9.21 -0.47
N PRO A 77 -11.05 -8.42 0.39
CA PRO A 77 -10.42 -7.68 1.48
C PRO A 77 -9.52 -8.50 2.39
N ASP A 78 -9.99 -9.65 2.85
CA ASP A 78 -9.27 -10.45 3.85
C ASP A 78 -8.02 -11.09 3.23
N ARG A 79 -8.12 -11.51 1.97
CA ARG A 79 -6.97 -12.02 1.20
C ARG A 79 -5.95 -10.94 0.86
N MET A 80 -6.40 -9.72 0.51
CA MET A 80 -5.48 -8.59 0.30
C MET A 80 -4.70 -8.27 1.58
N HIS A 81 -5.42 -8.20 2.70
CA HIS A 81 -4.84 -7.96 4.03
C HIS A 81 -3.85 -9.06 4.41
N ALA A 82 -4.22 -10.33 4.24
CA ALA A 82 -3.36 -11.46 4.58
C ALA A 82 -2.06 -11.47 3.76
N ARG A 83 -2.12 -11.13 2.46
CA ARG A 83 -0.93 -10.98 1.61
C ARG A 83 -0.05 -9.84 2.11
N ALA A 84 -0.61 -8.65 2.31
CA ALA A 84 0.13 -7.50 2.79
C ALA A 84 0.82 -7.76 4.13
N ALA A 85 0.11 -8.35 5.09
CA ALA A 85 0.64 -8.71 6.40
C ALA A 85 1.77 -9.74 6.29
N ALA A 86 1.63 -10.77 5.44
CA ALA A 86 2.69 -11.75 5.21
C ALA A 86 3.93 -11.09 4.59
N THR A 87 3.75 -10.18 3.62
CA THR A 87 4.85 -9.46 2.99
C THR A 87 5.57 -8.53 3.96
N LEU A 88 4.85 -7.82 4.83
CA LEU A 88 5.46 -7.01 5.90
C LEU A 88 6.29 -7.88 6.84
N GLN A 89 5.78 -9.05 7.23
CA GLN A 89 6.49 -9.98 8.11
C GLN A 89 7.79 -10.52 7.49
N VAL A 90 7.81 -10.74 6.18
CA VAL A 90 9.02 -11.24 5.47
C VAL A 90 10.05 -10.13 5.24
N ASN A 91 9.60 -8.88 5.08
CA ASN A 91 10.47 -7.76 4.71
C ASN A 91 10.95 -6.90 5.88
N LEU A 92 10.44 -7.11 7.09
CA LEU A 92 10.86 -6.42 8.29
C LEU A 92 11.40 -7.41 9.32
N ASN A 93 12.56 -7.11 9.89
CA ASN A 93 13.00 -7.80 11.10
C ASN A 93 12.30 -7.25 12.35
N ASP A 94 12.38 -7.98 13.46
CA ASP A 94 11.69 -7.62 14.71
C ASP A 94 12.03 -6.20 15.21
N SER A 95 13.29 -5.77 15.07
CA SER A 95 13.74 -4.43 15.48
C SER A 95 13.16 -3.33 14.58
N GLU A 96 13.11 -3.56 13.26
CA GLU A 96 12.50 -2.62 12.31
C GLU A 96 10.99 -2.51 12.52
N LEU A 97 10.32 -3.64 12.77
CA LEU A 97 8.90 -3.72 13.08
C LEU A 97 8.57 -2.92 14.35
N ASP A 98 9.31 -3.14 15.43
CA ASP A 98 9.10 -2.46 16.72
C ASP A 98 9.37 -0.94 16.62
N GLN A 99 10.40 -0.53 15.87
CA GLN A 99 10.70 0.88 15.65
C GLN A 99 9.62 1.57 14.80
N ALA A 100 9.13 0.90 13.76
CA ALA A 100 8.02 1.42 12.95
C ALA A 100 6.74 1.54 13.78
N LEU A 101 6.40 0.51 14.58
CA LEU A 101 5.28 0.55 15.51
C LEU A 101 5.41 1.68 16.52
N SER A 102 6.60 1.89 17.08
CA SER A 102 6.86 2.99 18.02
C SER A 102 6.60 4.35 17.38
N PHE A 103 7.01 4.55 16.12
CA PHE A 103 6.72 5.78 15.40
C PHE A 103 5.21 5.97 15.16
N TYR A 104 4.55 4.97 14.58
CA TYR A 104 3.11 5.09 14.24
C TYR A 104 2.20 5.19 15.46
N ARG A 105 2.63 4.70 16.63
CA ARG A 105 1.93 4.91 17.90
C ARG A 105 2.13 6.31 18.49
N SER A 106 3.17 7.04 18.08
CA SER A 106 3.46 8.39 18.59
C SER A 106 2.44 9.43 18.10
N ASP A 107 2.34 10.57 18.82
CA ASP A 107 1.48 11.69 18.42
C ASP A 107 1.78 12.19 17.01
N LEU A 108 3.06 12.22 16.61
CA LEU A 108 3.47 12.61 15.27
C LEU A 108 3.02 11.57 14.23
N GLY A 109 3.28 10.28 14.48
CA GLY A 109 2.88 9.19 13.59
C GLY A 109 1.37 9.16 13.35
N GLN A 110 0.57 9.32 14.40
CA GLN A 110 -0.88 9.39 14.28
C GLN A 110 -1.36 10.59 13.44
N ARG A 111 -0.70 11.75 13.55
CA ARG A 111 -1.00 12.93 12.72
C ARG A 111 -0.62 12.73 11.25
N VAL A 112 0.52 12.09 10.99
CA VAL A 112 0.96 11.69 9.64
C VAL A 112 -0.07 10.76 9.02
N VAL A 113 -0.44 9.68 9.72
CA VAL A 113 -1.44 8.71 9.24
C VAL A 113 -2.80 9.37 9.01
N ALA A 114 -3.23 10.27 9.89
CA ALA A 114 -4.47 11.03 9.68
C ALA A 114 -4.40 11.91 8.42
N ALA A 115 -3.26 12.54 8.14
CA ALA A 115 -3.06 13.35 6.94
C ALA A 115 -3.07 12.49 5.66
N GLU A 116 -2.34 11.38 5.66
CA GLU A 116 -2.22 10.46 4.52
C GLU A 116 -3.54 9.72 4.22
N THR A 117 -4.21 9.19 5.25
CA THR A 117 -5.50 8.51 5.07
C THR A 117 -6.59 9.50 4.64
N ARG A 118 -6.60 10.73 5.16
CA ARG A 118 -7.47 11.79 4.65
C ARG A 118 -7.24 12.06 3.18
N ALA A 119 -6.00 12.20 2.73
CA ALA A 119 -5.67 12.48 1.34
C ALA A 119 -6.17 11.41 0.37
N THR A 120 -6.24 10.15 0.82
CA THR A 120 -6.79 9.03 0.02
C THR A 120 -8.29 8.82 0.20
N SER A 121 -8.96 9.60 1.05
CA SER A 121 -10.41 9.50 1.24
C SER A 121 -11.18 9.83 -0.04
N PRO A 122 -12.38 9.27 -0.24
CA PRO A 122 -13.17 9.56 -1.44
C PRO A 122 -13.45 11.06 -1.65
N ALA A 123 -13.59 11.81 -0.57
CA ALA A 123 -13.86 13.25 -0.62
C ALA A 123 -12.64 14.03 -1.11
N GLU A 124 -11.45 13.79 -0.53
CA GLU A 124 -10.22 14.48 -0.95
C GLU A 124 -9.78 14.04 -2.34
N VAL A 125 -9.88 12.75 -2.69
CA VAL A 125 -9.60 12.29 -4.05
C VAL A 125 -10.51 13.00 -5.06
N SER A 126 -11.80 13.16 -4.76
CA SER A 126 -12.71 13.90 -5.62
C SER A 126 -12.38 15.40 -5.68
N ALA A 127 -11.91 16.00 -4.59
CA ALA A 127 -11.48 17.40 -4.58
C ALA A 127 -10.21 17.61 -5.42
N MET A 128 -9.25 16.70 -5.31
CA MET A 128 -7.96 16.75 -6.03
C MET A 128 -8.08 16.45 -7.53
N GLN A 129 -9.19 15.86 -8.00
CA GLN A 129 -9.43 15.62 -9.44
C GLN A 129 -9.39 16.90 -10.27
N ASN A 130 -9.73 18.06 -9.68
CA ASN A 130 -9.71 19.36 -10.34
C ASN A 130 -8.35 20.09 -10.17
N GLY A 131 -7.37 19.42 -9.58
CA GLY A 131 -6.08 19.98 -9.18
C GLY A 131 -6.00 20.22 -7.67
N VAL A 132 -4.77 20.24 -7.15
CA VAL A 132 -4.50 20.63 -5.77
C VAL A 132 -4.41 22.16 -5.66
N PRO A 133 -5.00 22.79 -4.63
CA PRO A 133 -4.82 24.21 -4.38
C PRO A 133 -3.33 24.57 -4.29
N LEU A 134 -2.94 25.68 -4.91
CA LEU A 134 -1.58 26.22 -4.76
C LEU A 134 -1.40 26.74 -3.33
N MET A 135 -0.38 26.23 -2.65
CA MET A 135 -0.05 26.56 -1.28
C MET A 135 1.22 27.38 -1.24
N GLN A 136 1.13 28.53 -0.58
CA GLN A 136 2.32 29.30 -0.24
C GLN A 136 2.96 28.68 1.00
N ALA A 137 4.28 28.48 0.93
CA ALA A 137 5.07 27.91 2.00
C ALA A 137 6.42 28.64 2.08
N SER A 138 7.01 28.69 3.27
CA SER A 138 8.37 29.20 3.47
C SER A 138 9.39 28.38 2.68
N ALA A 139 10.58 28.93 2.46
CA ALA A 139 11.66 28.21 1.80
C ALA A 139 12.06 26.95 2.58
N GLU A 140 12.02 27.04 3.92
CA GLU A 140 12.35 25.95 4.83
C GLU A 140 11.33 24.82 4.72
N ARG A 141 10.03 25.13 4.72
CA ARG A 141 8.98 24.11 4.58
C ARG A 141 9.04 23.42 3.22
N LYS A 142 9.32 24.18 2.14
CA LYS A 142 9.53 23.60 0.80
C LYS A 142 10.71 22.62 0.79
N ALA A 143 11.85 22.99 1.38
CA ALA A 143 13.01 22.10 1.46
C ALA A 143 12.72 20.80 2.21
N VAL A 144 11.91 20.84 3.28
CA VAL A 144 11.48 19.62 3.99
C VAL A 144 10.55 18.77 3.14
N ILE A 145 9.64 19.39 2.39
CA ILE A 145 8.75 18.68 1.46
C ILE A 145 9.53 18.02 0.33
N ASP A 146 10.54 18.69 -0.23
CA ASP A 146 11.39 18.12 -1.28
C ASP A 146 12.17 16.90 -0.77
N ARG A 147 12.64 16.95 0.49
CA ARG A 147 13.24 15.79 1.16
C ARG A 147 12.25 14.63 1.26
N LEU A 148 11.03 14.88 1.75
CA LEU A 148 9.97 13.87 1.85
C LEU A 148 9.62 13.30 0.46
N ALA A 149 9.52 14.15 -0.57
CA ALA A 149 9.24 13.72 -1.95
C ALA A 149 10.31 12.75 -2.48
N SER A 150 11.56 12.89 -2.06
CA SER A 150 12.65 11.98 -2.45
C SER A 150 12.64 10.63 -1.72
N GLN A 151 12.01 10.54 -0.55
CA GLN A 151 12.03 9.34 0.30
C GLN A 151 10.74 8.54 0.22
N LEU A 152 9.59 9.21 0.12
CA LEU A 152 8.30 8.56 0.14
C LEU A 152 8.01 7.90 -1.22
N PRO A 153 7.58 6.63 -1.25
CA PRO A 153 7.12 5.96 -2.46
C PRO A 153 5.70 6.44 -2.86
N ALA A 154 5.45 7.75 -2.80
CA ALA A 154 4.12 8.34 -2.95
C ALA A 154 3.52 8.10 -4.34
N LEU A 155 4.36 7.98 -5.36
CA LEU A 155 3.92 7.72 -6.74
C LEU A 155 3.79 6.22 -7.05
N ASP A 156 4.45 5.35 -6.28
CA ASP A 156 4.52 3.92 -6.57
C ASP A 156 3.17 3.24 -6.33
N LEU A 157 2.43 3.62 -5.29
CA LEU A 157 1.11 3.05 -5.01
C LEU A 157 0.10 3.34 -6.14
N GLY A 158 0.13 4.55 -6.72
CA GLY A 158 -0.73 4.93 -7.84
C GLY A 158 -0.37 4.20 -9.13
N GLU A 159 0.91 3.94 -9.34
CA GLU A 159 1.42 3.10 -10.44
C GLU A 159 0.97 1.64 -10.28
N GLU A 160 1.13 1.06 -9.10
CA GLU A 160 0.74 -0.34 -8.81
C GLU A 160 -0.76 -0.56 -8.99
N VAL A 161 -1.58 0.37 -8.51
CA VAL A 161 -3.04 0.33 -8.72
C VAL A 161 -3.38 0.38 -10.22
N SER A 162 -2.75 1.28 -10.97
CA SER A 162 -2.99 1.42 -12.41
C SER A 162 -2.59 0.16 -13.18
N MET A 163 -1.45 -0.45 -12.82
CA MET A 163 -1.00 -1.71 -13.41
C MET A 163 -1.91 -2.88 -13.06
N ALA A 164 -2.32 -3.00 -11.80
CA ALA A 164 -3.21 -4.07 -11.36
C ALA A 164 -4.50 -4.04 -12.19
N LEU A 165 -5.10 -2.85 -12.37
CA LEU A 165 -6.29 -2.66 -13.21
C LEU A 165 -6.04 -2.97 -14.69
N ALA A 166 -4.92 -2.53 -15.26
CA ALA A 166 -4.56 -2.82 -16.66
C ALA A 166 -4.36 -4.32 -16.90
N SER A 167 -3.66 -5.02 -15.99
CA SER A 167 -3.43 -6.46 -16.05
C SER A 167 -4.75 -7.25 -16.08
N MET A 168 -5.76 -6.75 -15.35
CA MET A 168 -7.06 -7.40 -15.27
C MET A 168 -7.90 -7.20 -16.51
N ALA A 169 -7.97 -5.97 -17.02
CA ALA A 169 -8.65 -5.70 -18.30
C ALA A 169 -8.09 -6.59 -19.41
N THR A 170 -6.77 -6.80 -19.40
CA THR A 170 -6.06 -7.69 -20.31
C THR A 170 -6.46 -9.15 -20.13
N GLN A 171 -6.43 -9.66 -18.90
CA GLN A 171 -6.77 -11.05 -18.60
C GLN A 171 -8.21 -11.38 -18.96
N SER A 172 -9.15 -10.48 -18.64
CA SER A 172 -10.56 -10.62 -19.00
C SER A 172 -10.76 -10.61 -20.53
N ALA A 173 -10.09 -9.70 -21.26
CA ALA A 173 -10.15 -9.66 -22.72
C ALA A 173 -9.60 -10.95 -23.37
N ASN A 174 -8.49 -11.48 -22.87
CA ASN A 174 -7.88 -12.71 -23.38
C ASN A 174 -8.75 -13.93 -23.17
N GLN A 175 -9.36 -14.09 -21.99
CA GLN A 175 -10.25 -15.23 -21.74
C GLN A 175 -11.51 -15.19 -22.59
N MET A 176 -12.02 -14.00 -22.90
CA MET A 176 -13.18 -13.83 -23.75
C MET A 176 -12.89 -14.06 -25.24
N LEU A 177 -11.72 -13.65 -25.71
CA LEU A 177 -11.35 -13.69 -27.13
C LEU A 177 -10.44 -14.89 -27.48
N GLY A 178 -10.40 -15.91 -26.61
CA GLY A 178 -9.66 -17.15 -26.87
C GLY A 178 -8.13 -17.00 -26.87
N GLY A 179 -7.60 -16.01 -26.16
CA GLY A 179 -6.16 -15.81 -25.97
C GLY A 179 -5.43 -15.11 -27.12
N LEU A 180 -6.17 -14.49 -28.06
CA LEU A 180 -5.60 -13.90 -29.28
C LEU A 180 -4.94 -12.52 -29.08
N PHE A 181 -5.09 -11.89 -27.91
CA PHE A 181 -4.44 -10.60 -27.60
C PHE A 181 -3.15 -10.81 -26.78
N GLN A 182 -2.01 -10.67 -27.45
CA GLN A 182 -0.73 -10.50 -26.75
C GLN A 182 -0.54 -9.00 -26.52
N ILE A 183 -0.47 -8.59 -25.25
CA ILE A 183 -0.02 -7.22 -24.94
C ILE A 183 1.49 -7.17 -25.15
N PRO A 184 2.00 -6.17 -25.89
CA PRO A 184 3.43 -5.96 -26.03
C PRO A 184 4.12 -5.88 -24.67
N ASP A 185 5.15 -6.70 -24.46
CA ASP A 185 6.01 -6.59 -23.29
C ASP A 185 6.52 -5.14 -23.17
N GLY A 186 6.31 -4.53 -22.00
CA GLY A 186 6.75 -3.16 -21.71
C GLY A 186 5.69 -2.06 -21.82
N LEU A 187 4.48 -2.34 -22.32
CA LEU A 187 3.40 -1.34 -22.38
C LEU A 187 2.98 -0.87 -20.97
N ALA A 188 2.97 -1.77 -19.99
CA ALA A 188 2.75 -1.44 -18.58
C ALA A 188 3.88 -0.58 -18.00
N THR A 189 5.14 -0.92 -18.31
CA THR A 189 6.33 -0.16 -17.89
C THR A 189 6.35 1.25 -18.47
N GLN A 190 5.91 1.40 -19.72
CA GLN A 190 5.80 2.70 -20.39
C GLN A 190 4.67 3.57 -19.78
N GLN A 191 3.53 2.97 -19.43
CA GLN A 191 2.45 3.67 -18.74
C GLN A 191 2.87 4.12 -17.33
N ARG A 192 3.64 3.31 -16.61
CA ARG A 192 4.27 3.71 -15.33
C ARG A 192 5.14 4.95 -15.48
N GLY A 193 6.09 4.92 -16.43
CA GLY A 193 6.99 6.07 -16.66
C GLY A 193 6.25 7.35 -17.03
N ALA A 194 5.18 7.23 -17.82
CA ALA A 194 4.33 8.38 -18.20
C ALA A 194 3.53 8.95 -17.02
N LEU A 195 2.93 8.10 -16.18
CA LEU A 195 2.21 8.53 -14.98
C LEU A 195 3.14 9.22 -13.98
N ARG A 196 4.34 8.65 -13.76
CA ARG A 196 5.37 9.27 -12.92
C ARG A 196 5.76 10.64 -13.43
N ALA A 197 6.12 10.75 -14.71
CA ALA A 197 6.52 12.02 -15.33
C ALA A 197 5.42 13.08 -15.29
N GLN A 198 4.15 12.67 -15.28
CA GLN A 198 3.00 13.58 -15.16
C GLN A 198 2.77 14.06 -13.72
N MET A 199 2.99 13.19 -12.72
CA MET A 199 2.71 13.49 -11.31
C MET A 199 3.90 14.11 -10.57
N GLU A 200 5.13 13.77 -10.96
CA GLU A 200 6.38 14.22 -10.33
C GLU A 200 6.48 15.76 -10.21
N PRO A 201 6.17 16.58 -11.23
CA PRO A 201 6.26 18.03 -11.12
C PRO A 201 5.29 18.64 -10.10
N ASN A 202 4.17 17.96 -9.83
CA ASN A 202 3.13 18.40 -8.89
C ASN A 202 3.27 17.76 -7.52
N LEU A 203 4.23 16.85 -7.33
CA LEU A 203 4.40 16.09 -6.09
C LEU A 203 4.68 17.02 -4.90
N PRO A 204 5.59 18.02 -4.96
CA PRO A 204 5.81 18.93 -3.82
C PRO A 204 4.55 19.69 -3.42
N GLN A 205 3.77 20.17 -4.40
CA GLN A 205 2.52 20.88 -4.13
C GLN A 205 1.46 19.96 -3.51
N THR A 206 1.44 18.70 -3.94
CA THR A 206 0.56 17.68 -3.38
C THR A 206 0.94 17.35 -1.94
N LEU A 207 2.23 17.13 -1.65
CA LEU A 207 2.69 16.84 -0.30
C LEU A 207 2.48 18.03 0.65
N LEU A 208 2.64 19.27 0.18
CA LEU A 208 2.26 20.48 0.94
C LEU A 208 0.78 20.44 1.33
N TYR A 209 -0.09 20.05 0.40
CA TYR A 209 -1.52 19.93 0.61
C TYR A 209 -1.89 18.78 1.55
N VAL A 210 -1.25 17.61 1.41
CA VAL A 210 -1.46 16.45 2.28
C VAL A 210 -1.10 16.78 3.73
N TYR A 211 0.12 17.29 3.95
CA TYR A 211 0.66 17.58 5.28
C TYR A 211 0.38 19.01 5.77
N ARG A 212 -0.66 19.66 5.25
CA ARG A 212 -1.01 21.05 5.57
C ARG A 212 -1.25 21.33 7.06
N ASP A 213 -1.66 20.32 7.82
CA ASP A 213 -1.97 20.45 9.25
C ASP A 213 -0.78 20.12 10.17
N LEU A 214 0.36 19.71 9.60
CA LEU A 214 1.59 19.50 10.37
C LEU A 214 2.34 20.82 10.45
N ASP A 215 2.78 21.20 11.66
CA ASP A 215 3.68 22.33 11.81
C ASP A 215 5.09 22.03 11.26
N ASP A 216 5.92 23.06 11.16
CA ASP A 216 7.25 22.93 10.53
C ASP A 216 8.19 22.00 11.32
N ASN A 217 8.06 21.93 12.66
CA ASN A 217 8.85 21.02 13.48
C ASN A 217 8.39 19.57 13.28
N GLN A 218 7.07 19.35 13.26
CA GLN A 218 6.47 18.03 13.00
C GLN A 218 6.86 17.51 11.62
N LEU A 219 6.80 18.35 10.58
CA LEU A 219 7.25 17.98 9.24
C LEU A 219 8.74 17.62 9.22
N LYS A 220 9.59 18.40 9.90
CA LYS A 220 11.03 18.11 9.98
C LYS A 220 11.30 16.79 10.68
N SER A 221 10.64 16.54 11.82
CA SER A 221 10.77 15.27 12.54
C SER A 221 10.26 14.08 11.72
N TYR A 222 9.21 14.26 10.93
CA TYR A 222 8.75 13.23 10.01
C TYR A 222 9.78 12.95 8.91
N ALA A 223 10.36 13.99 8.31
CA ALA A 223 11.43 13.83 7.33
C ALA A 223 12.65 13.09 7.92
N GLU A 224 13.09 13.47 9.12
CA GLU A 224 14.18 12.80 9.84
C GLU A 224 13.89 11.32 10.11
N TRP A 225 12.67 10.99 10.54
CA TRP A 225 12.28 9.58 10.73
C TRP A 225 12.23 8.83 9.40
N SER A 226 11.68 9.45 8.35
CA SER A 226 11.57 8.83 7.02
C SER A 226 12.93 8.50 6.41
N GLU A 227 13.95 9.29 6.76
CA GLU A 227 15.34 9.12 6.35
C GLU A 227 16.14 8.24 7.32
N SER A 228 15.54 7.73 8.39
CA SER A 228 16.19 6.75 9.24
C SER A 228 16.29 5.38 8.55
N GLU A 229 17.13 4.50 9.07
CA GLU A 229 17.21 3.12 8.56
C GLU A 229 15.87 2.39 8.71
N SER A 230 15.23 2.51 9.87
CA SER A 230 13.91 1.92 10.13
C SER A 230 12.81 2.52 9.25
N GLY A 231 12.79 3.85 9.05
CA GLY A 231 11.82 4.51 8.18
C GLY A 231 11.92 4.03 6.73
N ARG A 232 13.14 3.98 6.17
CA ARG A 232 13.38 3.44 4.82
C ARG A 232 13.01 1.97 4.70
N ALA A 233 13.37 1.15 5.70
CA ALA A 233 13.00 -0.27 5.72
C ALA A 233 11.47 -0.44 5.72
N PHE A 234 10.77 0.34 6.54
CA PHE A 234 9.32 0.38 6.57
C PHE A 234 8.73 0.76 5.21
N PHE A 235 9.14 1.87 4.59
CA PHE A 235 8.57 2.28 3.29
C PHE A 235 8.80 1.26 2.20
N LYS A 236 9.97 0.62 2.16
CA LYS A 236 10.26 -0.48 1.24
C LYS A 236 9.32 -1.66 1.48
N ALA A 237 9.14 -2.08 2.73
CA ALA A 237 8.26 -3.19 3.10
C ALA A 237 6.78 -2.87 2.82
N ALA A 238 6.33 -1.64 3.11
CA ALA A 238 4.97 -1.17 2.85
C ALA A 238 4.67 -1.11 1.35
N ASN A 239 5.62 -0.67 0.52
CA ASN A 239 5.48 -0.68 -0.93
C ASN A 239 5.37 -2.11 -1.47
N ALA A 240 6.23 -3.02 -1.01
CA ALA A 240 6.15 -4.44 -1.35
C ALA A 240 4.82 -5.06 -0.92
N ALA A 241 4.35 -4.75 0.29
CA ALA A 241 3.08 -5.22 0.82
C ALA A 241 1.89 -4.72 0.00
N ALA A 242 1.91 -3.46 -0.45
CA ALA A 242 0.90 -2.93 -1.35
C ALA A 242 0.91 -3.61 -2.72
N HIS A 243 2.09 -3.87 -3.28
CA HIS A 243 2.24 -4.61 -4.54
C HIS A 243 1.64 -6.01 -4.44
N ASP A 244 2.01 -6.80 -3.44
CA ASP A 244 1.53 -8.17 -3.25
C ASP A 244 0.03 -8.22 -2.89
N ALA A 245 -0.47 -7.21 -2.16
CA ALA A 245 -1.91 -7.08 -1.92
C ALA A 245 -2.69 -6.96 -3.23
N LEU A 246 -2.16 -6.28 -4.23
CA LEU A 246 -2.82 -6.03 -5.52
C LEU A 246 -2.54 -7.12 -6.56
N ASN A 247 -1.47 -7.89 -6.40
CA ASN A 247 -0.98 -8.88 -7.36
C ASN A 247 -0.78 -10.27 -6.70
N PRO A 248 -1.84 -11.09 -6.58
CA PRO A 248 -1.75 -12.46 -6.07
C PRO A 248 -1.08 -13.45 -7.03
#